data_AF-A0A942TPY9-F1
#
_entry.id   AF-A0A942TPY9-F1
#
_cell.length_a   1.000
_cell.length_b   1.000
_cell.length_c   1.000
_cell.angle_alpha   90.00
_cell.angle_beta   90.00
_cell.angle_gamma   90.00
#
_symmetry.space_group_name_H-M   'P 1'
#
loop_
_entity.id
_entity.type
_entity.pdbx_description
1 polymer ?
#
loop_
_entity_poly.entity_id
_entity_poly.type
_entity_poly.pdbx_seq_one_letter_code
_entity_poly.pdbx_strand_id
1 'polypeptide(L)'
;MLSPVLTSKAEEFAVLGYGEVKMEDIWTFLTKKKWRKPKEGIRIYELVSDVLSMKVGEFMNFATVEAFKSPDWFSELDSEELQELLVPKDK
;
A
#
# COMPACT_ATOMS: atom_id res chain seq x y z
N MET A 1 5.50 5.16 -19.48
CA MET A 1 4.99 6.55 -19.52
C MET A 1 4.85 7.18 -18.14
N LEU A 2 4.25 6.53 -17.12
CA LEU A 2 4.14 7.13 -15.77
C LEU A 2 5.41 7.04 -14.91
N SER A 3 6.42 6.28 -15.32
CA SER A 3 7.66 6.08 -14.56
C SER A 3 8.26 7.37 -13.96
N PRO A 4 8.45 8.48 -14.72
CA PRO A 4 9.04 9.68 -14.13
C PRO A 4 8.26 10.25 -12.95
N VAL A 5 6.92 10.31 -13.04
CA VAL A 5 6.08 10.86 -11.97
C VAL A 5 6.01 9.91 -10.77
N LEU A 6 6.04 8.60 -11.00
CA LEU A 6 6.05 7.61 -9.93
C LEU A 6 7.38 7.64 -9.15
N THR A 7 8.51 7.73 -9.85
CA THR A 7 9.84 7.90 -9.23
C THR A 7 9.87 9.18 -8.40
N SER A 8 9.47 10.31 -8.99
CA SER A 8 9.45 11.60 -8.29
C SER A 8 8.59 11.56 -7.03
N LYS A 9 7.44 10.85 -7.05
CA LYS A 9 6.58 10.70 -5.88
C LYS A 9 7.19 9.82 -4.79
N ALA A 10 7.90 8.77 -5.17
CA ALA A 10 8.60 7.90 -4.23
C ALA A 10 9.75 8.67 -3.53
N GLU A 11 10.52 9.44 -4.31
CA GLU A 11 11.57 10.33 -3.80
C GLU A 11 10.99 11.41 -2.86
N GLU A 12 9.85 12.01 -3.20
CA GLU A 12 9.13 12.96 -2.34
C GLU A 12 8.85 12.33 -0.95
N PHE A 13 8.31 11.12 -0.92
CA PHE A 13 8.01 10.43 0.35
C PHE A 13 9.27 10.08 1.13
N ALA A 14 10.36 9.70 0.45
CA ALA A 14 11.64 9.47 1.08
C ALA A 14 12.21 10.75 1.72
N VAL A 15 12.15 11.87 1.01
CA VAL A 15 12.58 13.20 1.50
C VAL A 15 11.76 13.66 2.72
N LEU A 16 10.47 13.30 2.77
CA LEU A 16 9.60 13.57 3.92
C LEU A 16 9.88 12.67 5.14
N GLY A 17 10.84 11.74 5.06
CA GLY A 17 11.28 10.91 6.18
C GLY A 17 10.52 9.59 6.34
N TYR A 18 9.78 9.13 5.32
CA TYR A 18 9.00 7.89 5.37
C TYR A 18 9.79 6.63 4.94
N GLY A 19 11.12 6.72 4.90
CA GLY A 19 12.00 5.63 4.53
C GLY A 19 12.16 5.44 3.01
N GLU A 20 12.78 4.34 2.62
CA GLU A 20 12.98 4.00 1.21
C GLU A 20 11.66 3.50 0.60
N VAL A 21 10.93 4.41 -0.04
CA VAL A 21 9.74 4.08 -0.84
C VAL A 21 10.17 3.83 -2.28
N LYS A 22 9.73 2.72 -2.88
CA LYS A 22 10.05 2.38 -4.27
C LYS A 22 8.90 2.72 -5.20
N MET A 23 9.21 2.86 -6.50
CA MET A 23 8.19 3.08 -7.54
C MET A 23 7.09 2.01 -7.48
N GLU A 24 7.48 0.76 -7.26
CA GLU A 24 6.62 -0.41 -7.25
C GLU A 24 5.61 -0.35 -6.10
N ASP A 25 5.99 0.24 -4.97
CA ASP A 25 5.10 0.43 -3.82
C ASP A 25 4.00 1.45 -4.16
N ILE A 26 4.38 2.56 -4.78
CA ILE A 26 3.46 3.59 -5.29
C ILE A 26 2.50 2.98 -6.32
N TRP A 27 3.03 2.19 -7.26
CA TRP A 27 2.23 1.50 -8.27
C TRP A 27 1.24 0.51 -7.66
N THR A 28 1.68 -0.24 -6.65
CA THR A 28 0.85 -1.21 -5.92
C THR A 28 -0.29 -0.50 -5.19
N PHE A 29 -0.01 0.61 -4.50
CA PHE A 29 -1.04 1.44 -3.88
C PHE A 29 -2.06 1.94 -4.90
N LEU A 30 -1.60 2.48 -6.03
CA LEU A 30 -2.47 3.02 -7.06
C LEU A 30 -3.38 1.94 -7.62
N THR A 31 -2.83 0.78 -8.01
CA THR A 31 -3.62 -0.28 -8.65
C THR A 31 -4.54 -1.03 -7.67
N LYS A 32 -4.08 -1.33 -6.45
CA LYS A 32 -4.89 -2.10 -5.48
C LYS A 32 -5.89 -1.25 -4.70
N LYS A 33 -5.60 0.03 -4.45
CA LYS A 33 -6.44 0.91 -3.64
C LYS A 33 -7.12 2.00 -4.46
N LYS A 34 -6.35 2.87 -5.12
CA LYS A 34 -6.89 4.08 -5.77
C LYS A 34 -7.66 3.79 -7.07
N TRP A 35 -7.16 2.88 -7.90
CA TRP A 35 -7.68 2.49 -9.20
C TRP A 35 -8.26 1.07 -9.21
N ARG A 36 -8.66 0.55 -8.05
CA ARG A 36 -9.20 -0.81 -7.88
C ARG A 36 -10.33 -1.14 -8.86
N LYS A 37 -11.10 -0.12 -9.28
CA LYS A 37 -12.12 -0.20 -10.34
C LYS A 37 -11.74 0.80 -11.43
N PRO A 38 -10.92 0.40 -12.43
CA PRO A 38 -10.46 1.31 -13.47
C PRO A 38 -11.65 1.78 -14.32
N LYS A 39 -11.63 3.06 -14.70
CA LYS A 39 -12.62 3.63 -15.64
C LYS A 39 -12.08 3.49 -17.05
N GLU A 40 -12.96 3.15 -17.99
CA GLU A 40 -12.63 3.20 -19.41
C GLU A 40 -12.42 4.65 -19.86
N GLY A 41 -11.54 4.85 -20.85
CA GLY A 41 -11.30 6.18 -21.43
C GLY A 41 -10.50 7.16 -20.56
N ILE A 42 -9.88 6.71 -19.47
CA ILE A 42 -9.01 7.54 -18.62
C ILE A 42 -7.90 8.18 -19.46
N ARG A 43 -7.72 9.48 -19.26
CA ARG A 43 -6.65 10.25 -19.90
C ARG A 43 -5.38 10.20 -19.05
N ILE A 44 -4.23 10.27 -19.71
CA ILE A 44 -2.92 10.20 -19.04
C ILE A 44 -2.73 11.30 -17.98
N TYR A 45 -3.24 12.51 -18.22
CA TYR A 45 -3.11 13.63 -17.27
C TYR A 45 -3.91 13.36 -15.98
N GLU A 46 -4.99 12.58 -16.03
CA GLU A 46 -5.75 12.20 -14.85
C GLU A 46 -4.94 11.24 -13.98
N LEU A 47 -4.26 10.26 -14.60
CA LEU A 47 -3.35 9.35 -13.91
C LEU A 47 -2.18 10.11 -13.28
N VAL A 48 -1.59 11.07 -13.99
CA VAL A 48 -0.52 11.92 -13.46
C VAL A 48 -1.01 12.75 -12.28
N SER A 49 -2.19 13.36 -12.40
CA SER A 49 -2.84 14.11 -11.31
C SER A 49 -3.07 13.21 -10.08
N ASP A 50 -3.47 11.96 -10.30
CA ASP A 50 -3.67 11.00 -9.23
C ASP A 50 -2.39 10.64 -8.49
N VAL A 51 -1.26 10.56 -9.19
CA VAL A 51 0.06 10.34 -8.58
C VAL A 51 0.47 11.58 -7.77
N LEU A 52 0.42 12.77 -8.37
CA LEU A 52 0.89 14.00 -7.72
C LEU A 52 0.05 14.39 -6.49
N SER A 53 -1.27 14.16 -6.54
CA SER A 53 -2.21 14.45 -5.44
C SER A 53 -2.18 13.41 -4.30
N MET A 54 -1.40 12.34 -4.43
CA MET A 54 -1.34 11.29 -3.42
C MET A 54 -0.79 11.83 -2.10
N LYS A 55 -1.51 11.54 -1.01
CA LYS A 55 -1.15 11.92 0.35
C LYS A 55 -0.34 10.79 1.00
N VAL A 56 0.79 11.15 1.60
CA VAL A 56 1.66 10.17 2.27
C VAL A 56 0.93 9.38 3.36
N GLY A 57 0.05 10.02 4.14
CA GLY A 57 -0.73 9.32 5.17
C GLY A 57 -1.67 8.23 4.62
N GLU A 58 -2.26 8.43 3.43
CA GLU A 58 -3.11 7.41 2.80
C GLU A 58 -2.30 6.22 2.27
N PHE A 59 -1.11 6.50 1.74
CA PHE A 59 -0.15 5.51 1.29
C PHE A 59 0.36 4.69 2.47
N MET A 60 0.82 5.33 3.56
CA MET A 60 1.32 4.63 4.74
C MET A 60 0.25 3.75 5.39
N ASN A 61 -0.98 4.24 5.53
CA ASN A 61 -2.08 3.42 6.05
C ASN A 61 -2.31 2.17 5.17
N PHE A 62 -2.23 2.31 3.84
CA PHE A 62 -2.32 1.15 2.96
C PHE A 62 -1.15 0.19 3.13
N ALA A 63 0.09 0.69 3.15
CA ALA A 63 1.28 -0.12 3.31
C ALA A 63 1.27 -0.91 4.63
N THR A 64 0.89 -0.27 5.73
CA THR A 64 0.70 -0.93 7.04
C THR A 64 -0.32 -2.06 6.95
N VAL A 65 -1.50 -1.80 6.37
CA VAL A 65 -2.55 -2.81 6.24
C VAL A 65 -2.11 -3.98 5.34
N GLU A 66 -1.43 -3.72 4.22
CA GLU A 66 -0.92 -4.79 3.35
C GLU A 66 0.17 -5.62 4.02
N ALA A 67 1.04 -5.03 4.85
CA ALA A 67 2.05 -5.76 5.61
C ALA A 67 1.42 -6.76 6.59
N PHE A 68 0.31 -6.38 7.25
CA PHE A 68 -0.44 -7.28 8.13
C PHE A 68 -1.25 -8.36 7.39
N LYS A 69 -1.49 -8.21 6.08
CA LYS A 69 -2.17 -9.22 5.26
C LYS A 69 -1.23 -10.27 4.68
N SER A 70 0.08 -10.13 4.88
CA SER A 70 1.03 -11.13 4.38
C SER A 70 0.63 -12.53 4.88
N PRO A 71 0.44 -13.53 4.01
CA PRO A 71 0.07 -14.88 4.39
C PRO A 71 1.05 -15.54 5.38
N ASP A 72 2.27 -15.03 5.46
CA ASP A 72 3.36 -15.66 6.20
C ASP A 72 3.41 -15.39 7.70
N TRP A 73 2.58 -14.49 8.24
CA TRP A 73 2.56 -14.31 9.70
C TRP A 73 1.90 -15.49 10.43
N PHE A 74 0.94 -16.14 9.76
CA PHE A 74 0.16 -17.24 10.31
C PHE A 74 0.50 -18.59 9.70
N SER A 75 1.40 -18.64 8.72
CA SER A 75 1.83 -19.92 8.13
C SER A 75 2.75 -20.71 9.04
N GLU A 76 3.45 -20.04 9.97
CA GLU A 76 4.30 -20.66 11.00
C GLU A 76 3.54 -21.08 12.26
N LEU A 77 2.36 -20.51 12.49
CA LEU A 77 1.49 -20.86 13.62
C LEU A 77 0.52 -21.95 13.16
N ASP A 78 0.44 -23.05 13.89
CA ASP A 78 -0.59 -24.03 13.59
C ASP A 78 -1.98 -23.49 13.94
N SER A 79 -3.01 -24.17 13.44
CA SER A 79 -4.40 -23.76 13.66
C SER A 79 -4.83 -23.75 15.13
N GLU A 80 -4.12 -24.46 16.02
CA GLU A 80 -4.43 -24.55 17.46
C GLU A 80 -3.83 -23.35 18.21
N GLU A 81 -2.58 -22.99 17.94
CA GLU A 81 -1.93 -21.79 18.51
C GLU A 81 -2.68 -20.50 18.12
N LEU A 82 -3.20 -20.46 16.90
CA LEU A 82 -4.05 -19.36 16.42
C LEU A 82 -5.36 -19.25 17.18
N GLN A 83 -5.96 -20.39 17.51
CA GLN A 83 -7.20 -20.41 18.28
C GLN A 83 -6.96 -19.94 19.72
N GLU A 84 -5.85 -20.34 20.34
CA GLU A 84 -5.52 -19.91 21.71
C GLU A 84 -5.34 -18.38 21.83
N LEU A 85 -4.75 -17.73 20.82
CA LEU A 85 -4.56 -16.28 20.80
C LEU A 85 -5.84 -15.47 20.57
N LEU A 86 -6.82 -16.04 19.86
CA LEU A 86 -8.08 -15.39 19.54
C LEU A 86 -9.14 -15.56 20.63
N VAL A 87 -8.95 -16.53 21.54
CA VAL A 87 -9.79 -16.69 22.71
C VAL A 87 -9.48 -15.55 23.69
N PRO A 88 -10.47 -14.72 24.07
CA PRO A 88 -10.29 -13.76 25.15
C PRO A 88 -9.86 -14.52 26.40
N LYS A 89 -8.75 -14.12 27.04
CA LYS A 89 -8.43 -14.59 28.39
C LYS A 89 -9.44 -13.98 29.35
N ASP A 90 -10.59 -14.61 29.47
CA ASP A 90 -11.47 -14.40 30.60
C ASP A 90 -10.73 -14.79 31.88
N LYS A 91 -10.80 -13.90 32.86
CA LYS A 91 -10.15 -13.99 34.17
C LYS A 91 -10.58 -15.21 34.97
#